data_AF-A0A2T4XDG2-F1
#
_entry.id   AF-A0A2T4XDG2-F1
#
_cell.length_a   1.000
_cell.length_b   1.000
_cell.length_c   1.000
_cell.angle_alpha   90.00
_cell.angle_beta   90.00
_cell.angle_gamma   90.00
#
_symmetry.space_group_name_H-M   'P 1'
#
loop_
_entity.id
_entity.type
_entity.pdbx_description
1 polymer ?
#
loop_
_entity_poly.entity_id
_entity_poly.type
_entity_poly.pdbx_seq_one_letter_code
_entity_poly.pdbx_strand_id
1 'polypeptide(L)'
;MSKPFPKEVTFLAKLVGPEAFLVQLVGYLLLWLWNDYLATILSLVLGGISLAVFLVAKLVELVESSRVPGIYYRFMVICFTAPLVGALLGVFLRDGLSWLK
;
A
#
# COMPACT_ATOMS: atom_id res chain seq x y z
N MET A 1 -7.43 28.75 13.91
CA MET A 1 -6.70 29.44 12.84
C MET A 1 -5.77 28.43 12.16
N SER A 2 -6.25 27.74 11.11
CA SER A 2 -5.47 26.72 10.40
C SER A 2 -4.43 27.42 9.52
N LYS A 3 -3.14 27.22 9.81
CA LYS A 3 -2.06 27.71 8.95
C LYS A 3 -2.25 27.11 7.54
N PRO A 4 -2.14 27.90 6.46
CA PRO A 4 -2.17 27.34 5.11
C PRO A 4 -1.00 26.36 4.97
N PHE A 5 -1.32 25.12 4.61
CA PHE A 5 -0.32 24.08 4.39
C PHE A 5 0.65 24.52 3.27
N PRO A 6 1.96 24.23 3.38
CA PRO A 6 2.92 24.55 2.33
C PRO A 6 2.48 23.93 0.98
N LYS A 7 2.64 24.66 -0.14
CA LYS A 7 2.28 24.19 -1.50
C LYS A 7 2.89 22.81 -1.84
N GLU A 8 4.04 22.50 -1.27
CA GLU A 8 4.75 21.22 -1.43
C GLU A 8 3.95 20.02 -0.92
N VAL A 9 3.26 20.17 0.22
CA VAL A 9 2.41 19.11 0.81
C VAL A 9 1.16 18.85 -0.05
N THR A 10 0.71 19.88 -0.79
CA THR A 10 -0.43 19.78 -1.73
C THR A 10 -0.06 18.98 -2.98
N PHE A 11 1.19 19.10 -3.46
CA PHE A 11 1.67 18.32 -4.61
C PHE A 11 1.80 16.84 -4.25
N LEU A 12 2.36 16.53 -3.07
CA LEU A 12 2.43 15.17 -2.54
C LEU A 12 1.05 14.57 -2.31
N ALA A 13 0.09 15.35 -1.81
CA ALA A 13 -1.30 14.91 -1.66
C ALA A 13 -1.99 14.57 -2.99
N LYS A 14 -1.60 15.26 -4.07
CA LYS A 14 -2.10 15.00 -5.42
C LYS A 14 -1.45 13.75 -6.03
N LEU A 15 -0.16 13.52 -5.74
CA LEU A 15 0.57 12.32 -6.17
C LEU A 15 0.10 11.06 -5.43
N VAL A 16 -0.20 11.18 -4.13
CA VAL A 16 -0.83 10.16 -3.29
C VAL A 16 -2.35 10.17 -3.52
N GLY A 17 -2.71 10.15 -4.80
CA GLY A 17 -4.09 10.06 -5.27
C GLY A 17 -4.49 8.60 -5.57
N PRO A 18 -5.71 8.40 -6.07
CA PRO A 18 -6.13 7.11 -6.62
C PRO A 18 -5.25 6.65 -7.79
N GLU A 19 -4.59 7.57 -8.49
CA GLU A 19 -3.64 7.24 -9.57
C GLU A 19 -2.47 6.37 -9.08
N ALA A 20 -1.87 6.72 -7.93
CA ALA A 20 -0.76 5.95 -7.37
C ALA A 20 -1.20 4.54 -6.92
N PHE A 21 -2.41 4.42 -6.36
CA PHE A 21 -3.00 3.13 -6.02
C PHE A 21 -3.17 2.26 -7.27
N LEU A 22 -3.73 2.82 -8.34
CA LEU A 22 -3.95 2.12 -9.61
C LEU A 22 -2.63 1.66 -10.25
N VAL A 23 -1.61 2.52 -10.28
CA VAL A 23 -0.29 2.17 -10.81
C VAL A 23 0.32 1.02 -10.02
N GLN A 24 0.27 1.10 -8.68
CA GLN A 24 0.82 0.05 -7.83
C GLN A 24 0.05 -1.27 -8.00
N LEU A 25 -1.29 -1.21 -8.08
CA LEU A 25 -2.15 -2.36 -8.31
C LEU A 25 -1.85 -3.03 -9.66
N VAL A 26 -1.79 -2.26 -10.75
CA VAL A 26 -1.46 -2.76 -12.09
C VAL A 26 -0.07 -3.39 -12.09
N GLY A 27 0.92 -2.77 -11.42
CA GLY A 27 2.26 -3.34 -11.28
C GLY A 27 2.24 -4.71 -10.60
N TYR A 28 1.49 -4.87 -9.50
CA TYR A 28 1.34 -6.17 -8.84
C TYR A 28 0.59 -7.18 -9.72
N LEU A 29 -0.46 -6.79 -10.43
CA LEU A 29 -1.16 -7.70 -11.35
C LEU A 29 -0.27 -8.18 -12.50
N LEU A 30 0.55 -7.29 -13.08
CA LEU A 30 1.52 -7.67 -14.11
C LEU A 30 2.57 -8.64 -13.56
N LEU A 31 3.02 -8.41 -12.32
CA LEU A 31 3.90 -9.34 -11.61
C LEU A 31 3.26 -10.72 -11.44
N TRP A 32 2.01 -10.77 -11.01
CA TRP A 32 1.22 -12.01 -10.89
C TRP A 32 1.01 -12.72 -12.22
N LEU A 33 0.88 -11.97 -13.32
CA LEU A 33 0.78 -12.55 -14.65
C LEU A 33 2.13 -13.15 -15.09
N TRP A 34 3.25 -12.49 -14.77
CA TRP A 34 4.59 -12.92 -15.16
C TRP A 34 5.10 -14.12 -14.36
N ASN A 35 5.05 -14.04 -13.02
CA ASN A 35 5.58 -15.08 -12.15
C ASN A 35 4.92 -15.04 -10.76
N ASP A 36 4.13 -16.06 -10.45
CA ASP A 36 3.42 -16.21 -9.17
C ASP A 36 4.34 -16.24 -7.97
N TYR A 37 5.45 -16.96 -8.08
CA TYR A 37 6.42 -17.13 -7.01
C TYR A 37 6.92 -15.78 -6.54
N LEU A 38 7.44 -15.00 -7.49
CA LEU A 38 7.95 -13.68 -7.19
C LEU A 38 6.82 -12.74 -6.74
N ALA A 39 5.66 -12.78 -7.41
CA ALA A 39 4.54 -11.91 -7.09
C ALA A 39 3.99 -12.11 -5.67
N THR A 40 3.88 -13.35 -5.23
CA THR A 40 3.35 -13.66 -3.89
C THR A 40 4.38 -13.34 -2.81
N ILE A 41 5.64 -13.74 -2.97
CA ILE A 41 6.70 -13.42 -1.99
C ILE A 41 6.81 -11.90 -1.84
N LEU A 42 6.79 -11.17 -2.97
CA LEU A 42 6.92 -9.72 -2.97
C LEU A 42 5.67 -9.05 -2.37
N SER A 43 4.47 -9.51 -2.70
CA SER A 43 3.22 -8.99 -2.11
C SER A 43 3.15 -9.26 -0.61
N LEU A 44 3.62 -10.43 -0.16
CA LEU A 44 3.63 -10.81 1.25
C LEU A 44 4.63 -9.98 2.05
N VAL A 45 5.86 -9.82 1.54
CA VAL A 45 6.91 -9.05 2.22
C VAL A 45 6.56 -7.56 2.22
N LEU A 46 6.26 -6.97 1.06
CA LEU A 46 5.96 -5.53 0.98
C LEU A 46 4.62 -5.17 1.63
N GLY A 47 3.61 -6.03 1.49
CA GLY A 47 2.33 -5.89 2.20
C GLY A 47 2.51 -6.03 3.71
N GLY A 48 3.29 -7.03 4.16
CA GLY A 48 3.59 -7.26 5.57
C GLY A 48 4.36 -6.12 6.22
N ILE A 49 5.41 -5.61 5.56
CA ILE A 49 6.17 -4.44 6.03
C ILE A 49 5.23 -3.23 6.09
N SER A 50 4.50 -2.93 5.01
CA SER A 50 3.57 -1.79 4.97
C SER A 50 2.53 -1.86 6.10
N LEU A 51 1.97 -3.05 6.36
CA LEU A 51 1.02 -3.27 7.45
C LEU A 51 1.67 -3.09 8.82
N ALA A 52 2.87 -3.62 9.04
CA ALA A 52 3.57 -3.48 10.30
C ALA A 52 3.87 -2.01 10.62
N VAL A 53 4.37 -1.26 9.64
CA VAL A 53 4.65 0.17 9.82
C VAL A 53 3.34 0.95 10.03
N PHE A 54 2.26 0.61 9.32
CA PHE A 54 0.94 1.23 9.52
C PHE A 54 0.38 0.98 10.93
N LEU A 55 0.50 -0.26 11.44
CA LEU A 55 0.07 -0.61 12.78
C LEU A 55 0.88 0.13 13.84
N VAL A 56 2.21 0.18 13.71
CA VAL A 56 3.07 0.93 14.62
C VAL A 56 2.72 2.42 14.60
N ALA A 57 2.51 3.00 13.41
CA ALA A 57 2.08 4.38 13.28
C ALA A 57 0.73 4.64 13.98
N LYS A 58 -0.22 3.70 13.88
CA LYS A 58 -1.52 3.79 14.57
C LYS A 58 -1.40 3.68 16.08
N LEU A 59 -0.57 2.77 16.57
CA LEU A 59 -0.32 2.61 17.99
C LEU A 59 0.32 3.86 18.59
N VAL A 60 1.31 4.43 17.91
CA VAL A 60 1.97 5.67 18.34
C VAL A 60 0.99 6.84 18.37
N GLU A 61 0.15 6.99 17.35
CA GLU A 61 -0.89 8.03 17.29
C GLU A 61 -1.93 7.90 18.41
N LEU A 62 -2.22 6.68 18.86
CA LEU A 62 -3.15 6.43 19.97
C LEU A 62 -2.54 6.79 21.33
N VAL A 63 -1.24 6.56 21.52
CA VAL A 63 -0.52 6.88 22.76
C VAL A 63 -0.27 8.37 22.90
N GLU A 64 0.15 9.02 21.81
CA GLU A 64 0.41 10.45 21.77
C GLU A 64 -0.17 10.99 20.46
N SER A 65 -1.05 11.99 20.55
CA SER A 65 -1.62 12.67 19.36
C SER A 65 -0.51 13.45 18.64
N SER A 66 0.34 12.71 17.95
CA SER A 66 1.43 13.26 17.17
C SER A 66 0.85 13.99 15.96
N ARG A 67 1.38 15.16 15.64
CA ARG A 67 0.95 16.02 14.52
C ARG A 67 1.34 15.42 13.15
N VAL A 68 1.17 14.12 12.96
CA VAL A 68 1.50 13.44 11.71
C VAL A 68 0.48 13.90 10.66
N PRO A 69 0.92 14.49 9.54
CA PRO A 69 0.01 14.96 8.50
C PRO A 69 -0.77 13.76 7.93
N GLY A 70 -2.11 13.89 7.85
CA GLY A 70 -3.00 12.80 7.40
C GLY A 70 -2.74 12.27 5.98
N ILE A 71 -1.90 12.94 5.19
CA ILE A 71 -1.42 12.48 3.88
C ILE A 71 -0.52 11.25 4.02
N TYR A 72 0.31 11.18 5.06
CA TYR A 72 1.15 10.01 5.35
C TYR A 72 0.29 8.77 5.59
N TYR A 73 -0.81 8.94 6.33
CA TYR A 73 -1.79 7.88 6.55
C TYR A 73 -2.44 7.39 5.26
N ARG A 74 -2.85 8.30 4.36
CA ARG A 74 -3.40 7.92 3.04
C ARG A 74 -2.38 7.15 2.21
N PHE A 75 -1.11 7.57 2.21
CA PHE A 75 -0.04 6.88 1.50
C PHE A 75 0.17 5.45 2.02
N MET A 76 0.25 5.28 3.34
CA MET A 76 0.41 3.95 3.93
C MET A 76 -0.76 3.02 3.62
N VAL A 77 -2.00 3.53 3.68
CA VAL A 77 -3.19 2.73 3.33
C VAL A 77 -3.10 2.26 1.88
N ILE A 78 -2.75 3.15 0.94
CA ILE A 78 -2.57 2.79 -0.47
C ILE A 78 -1.46 1.74 -0.63
N CYS A 79 -0.35 1.91 0.09
CA CYS A 79 0.82 1.04 -0.04
C CYS A 79 0.57 -0.37 0.52
N PHE A 80 -0.25 -0.51 1.56
CA PHE A 80 -0.69 -1.80 2.08
C PHE A 80 -1.83 -2.43 1.24
N THR A 81 -2.81 -1.64 0.83
CA THR A 81 -4.00 -2.16 0.14
C THR A 81 -3.70 -2.63 -1.28
N ALA A 82 -2.77 -2.00 -2.00
CA ALA A 82 -2.42 -2.43 -3.36
C ALA A 82 -1.82 -3.86 -3.44
N PRO A 83 -0.77 -4.24 -2.66
CA PRO A 83 -0.27 -5.61 -2.64
C PRO A 83 -1.30 -6.59 -2.07
N LEU A 84 -2.13 -6.17 -1.10
CA LEU A 84 -3.19 -7.01 -0.55
C LEU A 84 -4.22 -7.38 -1.64
N VAL A 85 -4.74 -6.38 -2.34
CA VAL A 85 -5.73 -6.57 -3.42
C VAL A 85 -5.08 -7.31 -4.60
N GLY A 86 -3.85 -6.95 -4.97
CA GLY A 86 -3.10 -7.63 -6.02
C GLY A 86 -2.89 -9.12 -5.73
N ALA A 87 -2.50 -9.47 -4.50
CA ALA A 87 -2.37 -10.85 -4.07
C ALA A 87 -3.70 -11.60 -4.07
N LEU A 88 -4.76 -10.98 -3.55
CA LEU A 88 -6.08 -11.60 -3.45
C LEU A 88 -6.67 -11.87 -4.85
N LEU A 89 -6.54 -10.92 -5.77
CA LEU A 89 -6.92 -11.11 -7.17
C LEU A 89 -6.05 -12.16 -7.86
N GLY A 90 -4.73 -12.11 -7.67
CA GLY A 90 -3.79 -13.04 -8.30
C GLY A 90 -4.06 -14.49 -7.93
N VAL A 91 -4.31 -14.78 -6.64
CA VAL A 91 -4.68 -16.12 -6.17
C VAL A 91 -6.05 -16.54 -6.73
N PHE A 92 -7.02 -15.62 -6.78
CA PHE A 92 -8.36 -15.91 -7.28
C PHE A 92 -8.38 -16.19 -8.79
N LEU A 93 -7.56 -15.48 -9.57
CA LEU A 93 -7.47 -15.61 -11.03
C LEU A 93 -6.77 -16.89 -11.49
N ARG A 94 -5.89 -17.48 -10.67
CA ARG A 94 -5.04 -18.62 -11.05
C ARG A 94 -5.40 -19.95 -10.40
N ASP A 95 -6.57 -20.05 -9.76
CA ASP A 95 -7.03 -21.27 -9.07
C ASP A 95 -5.97 -21.82 -8.09
N GLY A 96 -5.30 -20.91 -7.37
CA GLY A 96 -4.29 -21.22 -6.35
C GLY A 96 -2.84 -20.86 -6.73
N LEU A 97 -1.91 -21.25 -5.87
CA LEU A 97 -0.47 -21.00 -6.03
C LEU A 97 0.13 -22.07 -6.93
N SER A 98 0.49 -21.70 -8.16
CA SER A 98 1.06 -22.64 -9.14
C SER A 98 2.36 -23.31 -8.67
N TRP A 99 3.10 -22.69 -7.75
CA TRP A 99 4.33 -23.28 -7.18
C TRP A 99 4.06 -24.28 -6.05
N LEU A 100 2.88 -24.24 -5.43
CA LEU A 100 2.55 -25.06 -4.26
C LEU A 100 2.04 -26.45 -4.68
N LYS A 101 1.91 -26.68 -6.00
CA LYS A 101 1.61 -27.97 -6.64
C LYS A 101 2.92 -28.61 -7.11
#